data_AF-A0A7X9B0X0-F1
#
_entry.id   AF-A0A7X9B0X0-F1
#
_cell.length_a   1.000
_cell.length_b   1.000
_cell.length_c   1.000
_cell.angle_alpha   90.00
_cell.angle_beta   90.00
_cell.angle_gamma   90.00
#
_symmetry.space_group_name_H-M   'P 1'
#
loop_
_entity.id
_entity.type
_entity.pdbx_description
1 polymer ?
#
loop_
_entity_poly.entity_id
_entity_poly.type
_entity_poly.pdbx_seq_one_letter_code
_entity_poly.pdbx_strand_id
1 'polypeptide(L)'
;MLNELFWAPLREVNKLFWRYLNEQPMPSADWHKRFPADSPQLEKLPAGTRSLLAELALCWTICDEETAPAGLPGWLLATKPLAHLDLSLRDWLKHLQDDGLAMAVFPLAGQGDNAPRLARLYGIKGKPAGMADAVPFAMDGRFTDAHSWAVQLSPPCSGTPDIDGKSWQLAAELIKIAIELKDLRRPLCRDWVISGSCSARRKITKVELGNKLALLERSRRQWLLPEDNLCALRDSNEPASDSVYGARFLADAVTYIREKGVQEKNFDFPQTVEVLHQLVGGAIAPQLSVPLLLNPRKLVLWHSQQTREQAALIEAFFHRHTELSIKLELREIPSNQLALCELTLRQEFAGSSASKTLVNITGGNRMMGQAAMLAAKALGIEMVYRDVNAPPNQLEMIVFDHQPIDLIQNGKITGSNCPCSDLVNWDELFAYSPPRPGASVEELEKKYWRHKP
;
A
#
# COMPACT_ATOMS: atom_id res chain seq x y z
N MET A 1 -4.12 -5.05 -32.90
CA MET A 1 -4.74 -5.92 -31.89
C MET A 1 -6.27 -5.92 -31.84
N LEU A 2 -7.02 -4.87 -31.49
CA LEU A 2 -8.50 -4.92 -31.70
C LEU A 2 -8.87 -4.98 -33.19
N ASN A 3 -8.14 -4.25 -34.04
CA ASN A 3 -8.15 -4.45 -35.49
C ASN A 3 -7.75 -5.86 -35.96
N GLU A 4 -7.07 -6.66 -35.14
CA GLU A 4 -6.75 -8.06 -35.48
C GLU A 4 -7.82 -9.01 -34.93
N LEU A 5 -8.44 -8.70 -33.79
CA LEU A 5 -9.64 -9.37 -33.26
C LEU A 5 -10.83 -9.25 -34.22
N PHE A 6 -10.93 -8.14 -34.98
CA PHE A 6 -12.00 -7.92 -35.96
C PHE A 6 -11.91 -8.80 -37.22
N TRP A 7 -10.77 -9.45 -37.48
CA TRP A 7 -10.56 -10.29 -38.67
C TRP A 7 -10.05 -11.71 -38.38
N ALA A 8 -9.83 -12.07 -37.11
CA ALA A 8 -9.30 -13.38 -36.72
C ALA A 8 -10.41 -14.45 -36.58
N PRO A 9 -10.13 -15.73 -36.90
CA PRO A 9 -11.04 -16.85 -36.60
C PRO A 9 -11.36 -16.94 -35.10
N LEU A 10 -12.59 -17.37 -34.76
CA LEU A 10 -13.16 -17.38 -33.40
C LEU A 10 -12.25 -17.94 -32.29
N ARG A 11 -11.45 -18.97 -32.59
CA ARG A 11 -10.50 -19.57 -31.63
C ARG A 11 -9.30 -18.67 -31.32
N GLU A 12 -8.86 -17.88 -32.31
CA GLU A 12 -7.76 -16.94 -32.16
C GLU A 12 -8.22 -15.64 -31.48
N VAL A 13 -9.50 -15.26 -31.65
CA VAL A 13 -10.12 -14.18 -30.88
C VAL A 13 -10.03 -14.49 -29.39
N ASN A 14 -10.47 -15.67 -28.93
CA ASN A 14 -10.36 -16.06 -27.53
C ASN A 14 -8.89 -16.07 -27.02
N LYS A 15 -7.93 -16.58 -27.80
CA LYS A 15 -6.53 -16.62 -27.36
C LYS A 15 -5.89 -15.23 -27.27
N LEU A 16 -6.05 -14.39 -28.30
CA LEU A 16 -5.55 -13.01 -28.34
C LEU A 16 -6.19 -12.17 -27.23
N PHE A 17 -7.46 -12.42 -26.98
CA PHE A 17 -8.27 -11.79 -25.96
C PHE A 17 -7.79 -12.10 -24.53
N TRP A 18 -7.55 -13.37 -24.23
CA TRP A 18 -7.02 -13.81 -22.93
C TRP A 18 -5.56 -13.43 -22.72
N ARG A 19 -4.76 -13.48 -23.79
CA ARG A 19 -3.38 -12.99 -23.78
C ARG A 19 -3.34 -11.51 -23.42
N TYR A 20 -4.24 -10.70 -23.97
CA TYR A 20 -4.30 -9.28 -23.68
C TYR A 20 -4.72 -8.95 -22.24
N LEU A 21 -5.72 -9.65 -21.70
CA LEU A 21 -6.18 -9.47 -20.32
C LEU A 21 -5.21 -9.98 -19.25
N ASN A 22 -4.43 -11.02 -19.56
CA ASN A 22 -3.47 -11.62 -18.64
C ASN A 22 -2.10 -10.93 -18.68
N GLU A 23 -1.68 -10.39 -19.84
CA GLU A 23 -0.30 -9.90 -20.06
C GLU A 23 -0.17 -8.36 -20.05
N GLN A 24 -1.28 -7.59 -20.02
CA GLN A 24 -1.26 -6.13 -20.01
C GLN A 24 -2.19 -5.56 -18.92
N PRO A 25 -1.83 -4.43 -18.25
CA PRO A 25 -2.82 -3.65 -17.52
C PRO A 25 -3.92 -3.19 -18.50
N MET A 26 -5.19 -3.25 -18.07
CA MET A 26 -6.36 -2.94 -18.91
C MET A 26 -6.20 -1.62 -19.71
N PRO A 27 -6.68 -1.53 -20.97
CA PRO A 27 -6.52 -0.38 -21.87
C PRO A 27 -7.10 0.96 -21.38
N SER A 28 -6.68 2.02 -22.07
CA SER A 28 -7.05 3.43 -21.86
C SER A 28 -8.55 3.76 -21.97
N ALA A 29 -8.89 4.98 -21.50
CA ALA A 29 -10.22 5.58 -21.38
C ALA A 29 -11.12 5.58 -22.65
N ASP A 30 -10.61 5.20 -23.81
CA ASP A 30 -11.34 5.22 -25.10
C ASP A 30 -11.88 3.84 -25.54
N TRP A 31 -11.92 2.84 -24.66
CA TRP A 31 -12.34 1.49 -25.02
C TRP A 31 -13.78 1.43 -25.57
N HIS A 32 -14.69 2.26 -25.05
CA HIS A 32 -16.09 2.33 -25.46
C HIS A 32 -16.24 2.80 -26.92
N LYS A 33 -15.32 3.66 -27.41
CA LYS A 33 -15.27 4.10 -28.81
C LYS A 33 -14.87 2.98 -29.78
N ARG A 34 -14.39 1.84 -29.26
CA ARG A 34 -13.99 0.68 -30.06
C ARG A 34 -15.15 -0.28 -30.36
N PHE A 35 -16.33 -0.05 -29.78
CA PHE A 35 -17.58 -0.70 -30.17
C PHE A 35 -18.41 0.29 -30.99
N PRO A 36 -18.44 0.18 -32.33
CA PRO A 36 -19.32 1.01 -33.12
C PRO A 36 -20.77 0.75 -32.69
N ALA A 37 -21.51 1.82 -32.38
CA ALA A 37 -22.88 1.73 -31.87
C ALA A 37 -23.81 0.89 -32.78
N ASP A 38 -23.48 0.80 -34.07
CA ASP A 38 -24.34 0.25 -35.11
C ASP A 38 -23.67 -0.84 -35.98
N SER A 39 -22.69 -1.61 -35.48
CA SER A 39 -22.09 -2.69 -36.28
C SER A 39 -22.98 -3.95 -36.31
N PRO A 40 -23.73 -4.24 -37.40
CA PRO A 40 -24.69 -5.35 -37.44
C PRO A 40 -23.98 -6.71 -37.52
N GLN A 41 -22.67 -6.71 -37.73
CA GLN A 41 -21.84 -7.92 -37.80
C GLN A 41 -21.49 -8.44 -36.40
N LEU A 42 -21.37 -7.55 -35.41
CA LEU A 42 -21.05 -7.94 -34.03
C LEU A 42 -22.24 -8.59 -33.31
N GLU A 43 -23.46 -8.13 -33.61
CA GLU A 43 -24.68 -8.73 -33.08
C GLU A 43 -24.87 -10.20 -33.55
N LYS A 44 -24.36 -10.52 -34.74
CA LYS A 44 -24.40 -11.86 -35.35
C LYS A 44 -23.32 -12.82 -34.83
N LEU A 45 -22.45 -12.38 -33.91
CA LEU A 45 -21.44 -13.25 -33.32
C LEU A 45 -22.08 -14.38 -32.51
N PRO A 46 -21.41 -15.55 -32.39
CA PRO A 46 -21.88 -16.63 -31.54
C PRO A 46 -22.14 -16.17 -30.09
N ALA A 47 -23.14 -16.75 -29.44
CA ALA A 47 -23.56 -16.35 -28.10
C ALA A 47 -22.41 -16.32 -27.09
N GLY A 48 -21.52 -17.33 -27.10
CA GLY A 48 -20.35 -17.36 -26.23
C GLY A 48 -19.37 -16.20 -26.46
N THR A 49 -19.17 -15.77 -27.70
CA THR A 49 -18.33 -14.60 -28.02
C THR A 49 -18.98 -13.31 -27.54
N ARG A 50 -20.30 -13.17 -27.71
CA ARG A 50 -21.04 -12.00 -27.21
C ARG A 50 -20.97 -11.91 -25.68
N SER A 51 -21.11 -13.02 -24.97
CA SER A 51 -20.95 -13.06 -23.51
C SER A 51 -19.55 -12.62 -23.06
N LEU A 52 -18.50 -13.03 -23.77
CA LEU A 52 -17.13 -12.58 -23.48
C LEU A 52 -16.94 -11.08 -23.68
N LEU A 53 -17.50 -10.52 -24.76
CA LEU A 53 -17.48 -9.08 -25.01
C LEU A 53 -18.27 -8.32 -23.94
N ALA A 54 -19.36 -8.89 -23.43
CA ALA A 54 -20.14 -8.30 -22.35
C ALA A 54 -19.38 -8.36 -21.01
N GLU A 55 -18.71 -9.48 -20.69
CA GLU A 55 -17.87 -9.62 -19.50
C GLU A 55 -16.69 -8.64 -19.52
N LEU A 56 -16.12 -8.38 -20.68
CA LEU A 56 -15.13 -7.34 -20.87
C LEU A 56 -15.63 -5.95 -20.55
N ALA A 57 -16.74 -5.58 -21.17
CA ALA A 57 -17.33 -4.27 -20.98
C ALA A 57 -17.60 -4.05 -19.49
N LEU A 58 -18.05 -5.10 -18.79
CA LEU A 58 -18.19 -5.08 -17.34
C LEU A 58 -16.85 -4.84 -16.62
N CYS A 59 -15.82 -5.64 -16.91
CA CYS A 59 -14.51 -5.50 -16.25
C CYS A 59 -13.87 -4.13 -16.50
N TRP A 60 -14.02 -3.59 -17.70
CA TRP A 60 -13.54 -2.25 -18.05
C TRP A 60 -14.29 -1.17 -17.29
N THR A 61 -15.61 -1.28 -17.17
CA THR A 61 -16.40 -0.29 -16.43
C THR A 61 -16.06 -0.33 -14.93
N ILE A 62 -15.79 -1.51 -14.35
CA ILE A 62 -15.29 -1.63 -12.96
C ILE A 62 -13.90 -0.99 -12.80
N CYS A 63 -13.05 -1.05 -13.84
CA CYS A 63 -11.71 -0.45 -13.82
C CYS A 63 -11.70 1.08 -14.02
N ASP A 64 -12.76 1.65 -14.57
CA ASP A 64 -12.80 3.04 -15.06
C ASP A 64 -14.12 3.71 -14.65
N GLU A 65 -14.31 3.91 -13.34
CA GLU A 65 -15.53 4.50 -12.75
C GLU A 65 -15.84 5.92 -13.27
N GLU A 66 -14.89 6.62 -13.89
CA GLU A 66 -15.06 7.98 -14.44
C GLU A 66 -15.75 8.00 -15.81
N THR A 67 -15.68 6.92 -16.59
CA THR A 67 -16.43 6.81 -17.84
C THR A 67 -17.74 6.06 -17.60
N ALA A 68 -18.81 6.80 -17.33
CA ALA A 68 -20.15 6.24 -17.43
C ALA A 68 -20.28 5.54 -18.80
N PRO A 69 -20.99 4.39 -18.89
CA PRO A 69 -21.13 3.58 -20.11
C PRO A 69 -22.01 4.25 -21.19
N ALA A 70 -22.01 5.58 -21.26
CA ALA A 70 -22.60 6.37 -22.33
C ALA A 70 -21.88 6.00 -23.65
N GLY A 71 -22.50 5.12 -24.43
CA GLY A 71 -21.99 4.71 -25.75
C GLY A 71 -21.92 3.20 -25.99
N LEU A 72 -22.28 2.34 -25.04
CA LEU A 72 -22.36 0.90 -25.32
C LEU A 72 -23.59 0.58 -26.20
N PRO A 73 -23.44 -0.27 -27.24
CA PRO A 73 -24.56 -0.61 -28.12
C PRO A 73 -25.63 -1.43 -27.39
N GLY A 74 -26.89 -1.24 -27.80
CA GLY A 74 -28.05 -1.85 -27.15
C GLY A 74 -27.99 -3.39 -27.09
N TRP A 75 -27.47 -4.04 -28.14
CA TRP A 75 -27.31 -5.50 -28.17
C TRP A 75 -26.31 -6.01 -27.12
N LEU A 76 -25.24 -5.26 -26.85
CA LEU A 76 -24.22 -5.63 -25.87
C LEU A 76 -24.76 -5.42 -24.45
N LEU A 77 -25.49 -4.33 -24.21
CA LEU A 77 -26.19 -4.08 -22.95
C LEU A 77 -27.22 -5.18 -22.64
N ALA A 78 -27.90 -5.73 -23.65
CA ALA A 78 -28.84 -6.83 -23.50
C ALA A 78 -28.17 -8.22 -23.39
N THR A 79 -26.86 -8.31 -23.66
CA THR A 79 -26.13 -9.58 -23.63
C THR A 79 -25.78 -9.94 -22.20
N LYS A 80 -25.91 -11.23 -21.85
CA LYS A 80 -25.49 -11.80 -20.57
C LYS A 80 -23.96 -11.94 -20.54
N PRO A 81 -23.23 -11.20 -19.67
CA PRO A 81 -21.79 -11.37 -19.50
C PRO A 81 -21.44 -12.80 -19.08
N LEU A 82 -22.33 -13.38 -18.29
CA LEU A 82 -22.20 -14.67 -17.66
C LEU A 82 -23.39 -15.54 -18.10
N ALA A 83 -23.16 -16.42 -19.07
CA ALA A 83 -24.24 -17.09 -19.82
C ALA A 83 -25.20 -17.95 -18.97
N HIS A 84 -24.76 -18.42 -17.79
CA HIS A 84 -25.58 -19.19 -16.87
C HIS A 84 -26.36 -18.35 -15.86
N LEU A 85 -26.14 -17.04 -15.84
CA LEU A 85 -26.88 -16.12 -14.98
C LEU A 85 -27.89 -15.34 -15.81
N ASP A 86 -29.06 -15.12 -15.24
CA ASP A 86 -30.13 -14.36 -15.89
C ASP A 86 -29.98 -12.86 -15.66
N LEU A 87 -28.76 -12.34 -15.83
CA LEU A 87 -28.43 -10.93 -15.67
C LEU A 87 -27.74 -10.42 -16.94
N SER A 88 -28.35 -9.43 -17.58
CA SER A 88 -27.78 -8.73 -18.72
C SER A 88 -26.66 -7.79 -18.27
N LEU A 89 -25.78 -7.37 -19.19
CA LEU A 89 -24.75 -6.39 -18.89
C LEU A 89 -25.34 -5.11 -18.27
N ARG A 90 -26.52 -4.68 -18.75
CA ARG A 90 -27.25 -3.55 -18.18
C ARG A 90 -27.54 -3.73 -16.68
N ASP A 91 -27.95 -4.92 -16.27
CA ASP A 91 -28.26 -5.20 -14.86
C ASP A 91 -27.00 -5.16 -13.99
N TRP A 92 -25.90 -5.73 -14.49
CA TRP A 92 -24.59 -5.66 -13.84
C TRP A 92 -24.09 -4.22 -13.68
N LEU A 93 -24.21 -3.41 -14.73
CA LEU A 93 -23.81 -2.00 -14.69
C LEU A 93 -24.68 -1.16 -13.74
N LYS A 94 -25.96 -1.52 -13.57
CA LYS A 94 -26.81 -0.90 -12.56
C LYS A 94 -26.31 -1.21 -11.14
N HIS A 95 -25.94 -2.46 -10.85
CA HIS A 95 -25.32 -2.80 -9.57
C HIS A 95 -24.01 -2.04 -9.33
N LEU A 96 -23.20 -1.79 -10.37
CA LEU A 96 -22.00 -0.96 -10.24
C LEU A 96 -22.34 0.50 -9.89
N GLN A 97 -23.35 1.08 -10.53
CA GLN A 97 -23.83 2.44 -10.24
C GLN A 97 -24.40 2.57 -8.83
N ASP A 98 -25.09 1.54 -8.34
CA ASP A 98 -25.68 1.47 -7.00
C ASP A 98 -24.64 1.08 -5.92
N ASP A 99 -23.34 1.16 -6.22
CA ASP A 99 -22.25 0.80 -5.32
C ASP A 99 -22.29 -0.63 -4.79
N GLY A 100 -22.93 -1.50 -5.55
CA GLY A 100 -23.16 -2.87 -5.19
C GLY A 100 -22.38 -3.87 -6.02
N LEU A 101 -21.23 -3.50 -6.63
CA LEU A 101 -20.43 -4.42 -7.44
C LEU A 101 -18.92 -4.24 -7.21
N ALA A 102 -18.19 -5.33 -7.01
CA ALA A 102 -16.74 -5.37 -7.01
C ALA A 102 -16.20 -6.63 -7.71
N MET A 103 -14.93 -6.62 -8.11
CA MET A 103 -14.25 -7.75 -8.76
C MET A 103 -12.82 -7.91 -8.24
N ALA A 104 -12.37 -9.15 -8.07
CA ALA A 104 -10.97 -9.48 -7.80
C ALA A 104 -10.45 -10.53 -8.78
N VAL A 105 -9.14 -10.53 -8.99
CA VAL A 105 -8.43 -11.51 -9.81
C VAL A 105 -7.61 -12.43 -8.92
N PHE A 106 -7.65 -13.73 -9.18
CA PHE A 106 -6.91 -14.73 -8.43
C PHE A 106 -6.37 -15.83 -9.36
N PRO A 107 -5.31 -16.56 -8.97
CA PRO A 107 -4.74 -17.60 -9.81
C PRO A 107 -5.42 -18.96 -9.57
N LEU A 108 -5.68 -19.66 -10.67
CA LEU A 108 -6.09 -21.07 -10.71
C LEU A 108 -4.91 -21.93 -11.14
N ALA A 109 -4.74 -23.07 -10.44
CA ALA A 109 -3.78 -24.09 -10.83
C ALA A 109 -4.20 -24.71 -12.18
N GLY A 110 -3.21 -25.07 -12.98
CA GLY A 110 -3.40 -25.96 -14.12
C GLY A 110 -3.51 -27.41 -13.65
N GLN A 111 -4.42 -28.19 -14.24
CA GLN A 111 -4.55 -29.64 -13.99
C GLN A 111 -4.19 -30.44 -15.25
N GLY A 112 -3.43 -31.52 -15.07
CA GLY A 112 -2.89 -32.32 -16.18
C GLY A 112 -1.98 -31.47 -17.08
N ASP A 113 -2.24 -31.52 -18.39
CA ASP A 113 -1.50 -30.73 -19.39
C ASP A 113 -1.97 -29.28 -19.51
N ASN A 114 -2.95 -28.84 -18.71
CA ASN A 114 -3.44 -27.47 -18.76
C ASN A 114 -2.50 -26.53 -18.01
N ALA A 115 -2.17 -25.39 -18.62
CA ALA A 115 -1.42 -24.32 -17.97
C ALA A 115 -2.26 -23.64 -16.86
N PRO A 116 -1.61 -23.07 -15.82
CA PRO A 116 -2.27 -22.21 -14.84
C PRO A 116 -2.88 -20.98 -15.53
N ARG A 117 -3.90 -20.37 -14.91
CA ARG A 117 -4.61 -19.21 -15.48
C ARG A 117 -5.13 -18.27 -14.39
N LEU A 118 -5.32 -17.01 -14.74
CA LEU A 118 -6.04 -16.06 -13.89
C LEU A 118 -7.55 -16.26 -14.05
N ALA A 119 -8.25 -16.17 -12.94
CA ALA A 119 -9.70 -16.19 -12.86
C ALA A 119 -10.21 -14.91 -12.19
N ARG A 120 -11.47 -14.58 -12.48
CA ARG A 120 -12.16 -13.40 -11.95
C ARG A 120 -13.29 -13.83 -11.05
N LEU A 121 -13.39 -13.19 -9.91
CA LEU A 121 -14.49 -13.33 -8.96
C LEU A 121 -15.24 -11.99 -8.91
N TYR A 122 -16.57 -12.02 -9.05
CA TYR A 122 -17.40 -10.83 -8.88
C TYR A 122 -18.20 -10.94 -7.59
N GLY A 123 -18.49 -9.81 -6.93
CA GLY A 123 -19.40 -9.75 -5.80
C GLY A 123 -20.42 -8.65 -5.98
N ILE A 124 -21.69 -8.98 -5.75
CA ILE A 124 -22.83 -8.08 -5.81
C ILE A 124 -23.42 -7.87 -4.40
N LYS A 125 -23.77 -6.62 -4.07
CA LYS A 125 -24.50 -6.27 -2.85
C LYS A 125 -25.98 -6.65 -2.98
N GLY A 126 -26.48 -7.43 -2.04
CA GLY A 126 -27.85 -7.97 -2.08
C GLY A 126 -28.07 -9.03 -3.17
N LYS A 127 -29.19 -9.78 -3.05
CA LYS A 127 -29.55 -10.84 -4.00
C LYS A 127 -30.18 -10.23 -5.25
N PRO A 128 -29.65 -10.46 -6.47
CA PRO A 128 -30.32 -10.03 -7.68
C PRO A 128 -31.68 -10.70 -7.84
N ALA A 129 -32.71 -9.94 -8.22
CA ALA A 129 -34.02 -10.49 -8.53
C ALA A 129 -33.90 -11.48 -9.71
N GLY A 130 -34.45 -12.68 -9.58
CA GLY A 130 -34.37 -13.72 -10.61
C GLY A 130 -33.21 -14.70 -10.48
N MET A 131 -32.26 -14.50 -9.57
CA MET A 131 -31.35 -15.58 -9.16
C MET A 131 -32.15 -16.61 -8.36
N ALA A 132 -32.30 -17.82 -8.91
CA ALA A 132 -32.79 -18.97 -8.14
C ALA A 132 -31.95 -19.11 -6.86
N ASP A 133 -32.54 -19.62 -5.76
CA ASP A 133 -31.83 -19.98 -4.52
C ASP A 133 -30.69 -21.00 -4.74
N ALA A 134 -30.53 -21.48 -5.97
CA ALA A 134 -29.70 -22.60 -6.39
C ALA A 134 -28.41 -22.22 -7.13
N VAL A 135 -28.00 -20.93 -7.19
CA VAL A 135 -26.60 -20.63 -7.56
C VAL A 135 -25.84 -19.93 -6.43
N PRO A 136 -25.85 -20.46 -5.18
CA PRO A 136 -24.72 -20.23 -4.32
C PRO A 136 -23.54 -20.92 -5.01
N PHE A 137 -22.44 -20.20 -5.20
CA PHE A 137 -21.16 -20.86 -5.33
C PHE A 137 -20.97 -21.64 -4.02
N ALA A 138 -21.34 -22.92 -4.02
CA ALA A 138 -21.36 -23.79 -2.85
C ALA A 138 -19.92 -24.19 -2.51
N MET A 139 -19.18 -23.23 -2.00
CA MET A 139 -17.88 -23.44 -1.41
C MET A 139 -17.99 -23.08 0.08
N ASP A 140 -18.36 -24.11 0.85
CA ASP A 140 -18.17 -24.17 2.30
C ASP A 140 -19.00 -23.19 3.17
N GLY A 141 -20.12 -22.66 2.67
CA GLY A 141 -21.08 -21.87 3.47
C GLY A 141 -20.59 -20.49 3.97
N ARG A 142 -19.33 -20.12 3.74
CA ARG A 142 -18.71 -18.86 4.23
C ARG A 142 -19.08 -17.61 3.43
N PHE A 143 -19.84 -17.78 2.35
CA PHE A 143 -20.37 -16.70 1.53
C PHE A 143 -21.85 -16.41 1.75
N THR A 144 -22.42 -16.94 2.84
CA THR A 144 -23.81 -16.70 3.21
C THR A 144 -23.88 -15.74 4.40
N ASP A 145 -23.53 -14.47 4.16
CA ASP A 145 -24.09 -13.40 4.98
C ASP A 145 -25.30 -12.81 4.23
N ALA A 146 -26.27 -12.26 4.97
CA ALA A 146 -27.53 -11.79 4.39
C ALA A 146 -27.39 -10.56 3.46
N HIS A 147 -26.17 -10.03 3.26
CA HIS A 147 -25.95 -8.69 2.70
C HIS A 147 -25.02 -8.64 1.47
N SER A 148 -24.24 -9.70 1.18
CA SER A 148 -23.33 -9.72 0.02
C SER A 148 -23.24 -11.09 -0.67
N TRP A 149 -23.35 -11.10 -2.00
CA TRP A 149 -23.36 -12.31 -2.84
C TRP A 149 -22.08 -12.33 -3.70
N ALA A 150 -21.25 -13.37 -3.63
CA ALA A 150 -20.23 -13.60 -4.65
C ALA A 150 -20.85 -14.34 -5.83
N VAL A 151 -20.72 -13.74 -7.00
CA VAL A 151 -21.28 -14.25 -8.23
C VAL A 151 -20.11 -14.58 -9.17
N GLN A 152 -19.77 -15.88 -9.15
CA GLN A 152 -19.02 -16.62 -10.17
C GLN A 152 -17.49 -16.42 -10.24
N LEU A 153 -16.81 -17.58 -10.43
CA LEU A 153 -15.42 -17.73 -10.89
C LEU A 153 -15.41 -17.98 -12.41
N SER A 154 -14.93 -17.04 -13.23
CA SER A 154 -14.70 -17.28 -14.67
C SER A 154 -13.29 -17.82 -14.91
N PRO A 155 -13.17 -18.97 -15.58
CA PRO A 155 -12.45 -18.97 -16.86
C PRO A 155 -13.36 -19.48 -17.99
N PRO A 156 -13.37 -18.88 -19.19
CA PRO A 156 -14.31 -19.23 -20.24
C PRO A 156 -13.73 -20.36 -21.08
N CYS A 157 -13.68 -21.55 -20.53
CA CYS A 157 -13.58 -22.74 -21.35
C CYS A 157 -14.62 -23.71 -20.83
N SER A 158 -15.61 -24.03 -21.66
CA SER A 158 -16.53 -25.13 -21.45
C SER A 158 -15.75 -26.38 -21.02
N GLY A 159 -16.05 -26.92 -19.83
CA GLY A 159 -15.42 -28.14 -19.31
C GLY A 159 -14.35 -27.94 -18.24
N THR A 160 -14.31 -26.81 -17.53
CA THR A 160 -13.39 -26.67 -16.39
C THR A 160 -13.80 -27.57 -15.22
N PRO A 161 -12.88 -28.38 -14.67
CA PRO A 161 -13.12 -29.15 -13.46
C PRO A 161 -13.45 -28.23 -12.27
N ASP A 162 -14.09 -28.81 -11.25
CA ASP A 162 -14.37 -28.14 -9.98
C ASP A 162 -13.11 -27.44 -9.45
N ILE A 163 -13.27 -26.20 -9.02
CA ILE A 163 -12.16 -25.41 -8.47
C ILE A 163 -11.82 -26.02 -7.12
N ASP A 164 -10.66 -26.67 -7.03
CA ASP A 164 -10.14 -27.24 -5.80
C ASP A 164 -9.27 -26.22 -5.02
N GLY A 165 -9.29 -26.34 -3.69
CA GLY A 165 -8.47 -25.58 -2.78
C GLY A 165 -9.03 -24.24 -2.31
N LYS A 166 -8.20 -23.51 -1.55
CA LYS A 166 -8.59 -22.32 -0.78
C LYS A 166 -7.97 -21.01 -1.27
N SER A 167 -7.27 -20.99 -2.41
CA SER A 167 -6.52 -19.81 -2.87
C SER A 167 -7.38 -18.61 -3.26
N TRP A 168 -8.68 -18.80 -3.50
CA TRP A 168 -9.63 -17.75 -3.86
C TRP A 168 -10.24 -17.03 -2.65
N GLN A 169 -10.13 -17.60 -1.43
CA GLN A 169 -10.88 -17.10 -0.27
C GLN A 169 -10.48 -15.69 0.14
N LEU A 170 -9.19 -15.35 0.07
CA LEU A 170 -8.71 -14.00 0.34
C LEU A 170 -9.28 -12.98 -0.66
N ALA A 171 -9.29 -13.32 -1.95
CA ALA A 171 -9.85 -12.46 -2.99
C ALA A 171 -11.35 -12.20 -2.73
N ALA A 172 -12.05 -13.23 -2.26
CA ALA A 172 -13.47 -13.15 -1.97
C ALA A 172 -13.78 -12.27 -0.74
N GLU A 173 -12.99 -12.37 0.33
CA GLU A 173 -13.10 -11.47 1.49
C GLU A 173 -12.78 -10.00 1.11
N LEU A 174 -11.80 -9.78 0.23
CA LEU A 174 -11.46 -8.44 -0.25
C LEU A 174 -12.56 -7.83 -1.14
N ILE A 175 -13.28 -8.65 -1.91
CA ILE A 175 -14.47 -8.20 -2.66
C ILE A 175 -15.55 -7.70 -1.72
N LYS A 176 -15.84 -8.41 -0.62
CA LYS A 176 -16.83 -7.96 0.37
C LYS A 176 -16.48 -6.58 0.92
N ILE A 177 -15.19 -6.36 1.18
CA ILE A 177 -14.69 -5.06 1.63
C ILE A 177 -14.80 -4.01 0.52
N ALA A 178 -14.43 -4.34 -0.72
CA ALA A 178 -14.50 -3.41 -1.86
C ALA A 178 -15.93 -3.03 -2.28
N ILE A 179 -16.93 -3.85 -1.97
CA ILE A 179 -18.33 -3.45 -2.12
C ILE A 179 -18.64 -2.26 -1.21
N GLU A 180 -18.14 -2.24 0.02
CA GLU A 180 -18.35 -1.14 0.97
C GLU A 180 -17.33 0.01 0.81
N LEU A 181 -16.12 -0.29 0.34
CA LEU A 181 -15.03 0.67 0.12
C LEU A 181 -14.74 0.86 -1.38
N LYS A 182 -15.34 1.90 -1.99
CA LYS A 182 -15.28 2.14 -3.44
C LYS A 182 -13.85 2.29 -3.97
N ASP A 183 -13.01 2.99 -3.23
CA ASP A 183 -11.60 3.25 -3.55
C ASP A 183 -10.77 1.97 -3.70
N LEU A 184 -11.24 0.86 -3.13
CA LEU A 184 -10.60 -0.46 -3.26
C LEU A 184 -10.97 -1.17 -4.57
N ARG A 185 -12.12 -0.88 -5.19
CA ARG A 185 -12.66 -1.65 -6.34
C ARG A 185 -11.72 -1.61 -7.54
N ARG A 186 -11.31 -0.41 -7.92
CA ARG A 186 -10.42 -0.18 -9.07
C ARG A 186 -9.07 -0.89 -8.93
N PRO A 187 -8.28 -0.66 -7.85
CA PRO A 187 -6.99 -1.33 -7.72
C PRO A 187 -7.16 -2.86 -7.58
N LEU A 188 -8.15 -3.33 -6.81
CA LEU A 188 -8.44 -4.75 -6.65
C LEU A 188 -8.70 -5.46 -7.99
N CYS A 189 -9.47 -4.82 -8.87
CA CYS A 189 -9.83 -5.32 -10.19
C CYS A 189 -8.66 -5.24 -11.19
N ARG A 190 -7.92 -4.13 -11.19
CA ARG A 190 -6.97 -3.76 -12.24
C ARG A 190 -5.54 -4.21 -11.98
N ASP A 191 -5.05 -4.02 -10.76
CA ASP A 191 -3.62 -3.98 -10.47
C ASP A 191 -3.14 -5.24 -9.76
N TRP A 192 -4.03 -5.99 -9.13
CA TRP A 192 -3.68 -7.09 -8.23
C TRP A 192 -4.08 -8.48 -8.75
N VAL A 193 -3.29 -9.48 -8.36
CA VAL A 193 -3.61 -10.92 -8.35
C VAL A 193 -3.51 -11.39 -6.92
N ILE A 194 -4.57 -12.00 -6.40
CA ILE A 194 -4.66 -12.36 -4.98
C ILE A 194 -4.74 -13.86 -4.82
N SER A 195 -3.91 -14.41 -3.95
CA SER A 195 -3.97 -15.81 -3.55
C SER A 195 -3.93 -15.90 -2.04
N GLY A 196 -4.78 -16.70 -1.42
CA GLY A 196 -4.72 -16.93 0.02
C GLY A 196 -6.01 -17.49 0.60
N SER A 197 -5.88 -18.12 1.76
CA SER A 197 -7.00 -18.59 2.57
C SER A 197 -7.25 -17.59 3.71
N CYS A 198 -8.50 -17.39 4.12
CA CYS A 198 -8.85 -16.47 5.21
C CYS A 198 -9.62 -17.23 6.30
N SER A 199 -9.15 -17.10 7.54
CA SER A 199 -9.83 -17.66 8.72
C SER A 199 -10.96 -16.75 9.22
N ALA A 200 -11.85 -17.28 10.06
CA ALA A 200 -12.92 -16.49 10.70
C ALA A 200 -12.41 -15.29 11.52
N ARG A 201 -11.16 -15.34 12.00
CA ARG A 201 -10.50 -14.23 12.71
C ARG A 201 -9.76 -13.26 11.79
N ARG A 202 -10.06 -13.28 10.48
CA ARG A 202 -9.43 -12.43 9.45
C ARG A 202 -7.90 -12.60 9.33
N LYS A 203 -7.36 -13.70 9.84
CA LYS A 203 -5.97 -14.10 9.60
C LYS A 203 -5.86 -14.78 8.24
N ILE A 204 -4.87 -14.37 7.46
CA ILE A 204 -4.53 -14.94 6.16
C ILE A 204 -3.61 -16.15 6.39
N THR A 205 -3.91 -17.26 5.75
CA THR A 205 -3.17 -18.52 5.91
C THR A 205 -2.60 -19.00 4.58
N LYS A 206 -1.45 -19.67 4.68
CA LYS A 206 -0.73 -20.29 3.56
C LYS A 206 -1.66 -21.13 2.68
N VAL A 207 -1.42 -21.07 1.37
CA VAL A 207 -2.07 -21.92 0.36
C VAL A 207 -1.03 -22.54 -0.55
N GLU A 208 -1.43 -23.59 -1.27
CA GLU A 208 -0.58 -24.20 -2.29
C GLU A 208 -0.52 -23.30 -3.54
N LEU A 209 0.70 -22.89 -3.90
CA LEU A 209 0.94 -22.10 -5.11
C LEU A 209 1.27 -23.00 -6.31
N GLY A 210 2.15 -24.00 -6.15
CA GLY A 210 2.45 -24.98 -7.19
C GLY A 210 2.75 -24.32 -8.54
N ASN A 211 2.13 -24.83 -9.61
CA ASN A 211 2.31 -24.28 -10.96
C ASN A 211 1.76 -22.85 -11.16
N LYS A 212 0.99 -22.28 -10.21
CA LYS A 212 0.46 -20.90 -10.32
C LYS A 212 1.57 -19.85 -10.39
N LEU A 213 2.75 -20.15 -9.86
CA LEU A 213 3.91 -19.25 -9.88
C LEU A 213 4.37 -18.92 -11.31
N ALA A 214 4.12 -19.80 -12.29
CA ALA A 214 4.39 -19.50 -13.70
C ALA A 214 3.58 -18.31 -14.25
N LEU A 215 2.54 -17.86 -13.53
CA LEU A 215 1.80 -16.64 -13.86
C LEU A 215 2.48 -15.36 -13.34
N LEU A 216 3.39 -15.45 -12.36
CA LEU A 216 4.14 -14.29 -11.85
C LEU A 216 4.96 -13.63 -12.97
N GLU A 217 5.70 -14.44 -13.73
CA GLU A 217 6.53 -13.95 -14.84
C GLU A 217 5.73 -13.39 -16.01
N ARG A 218 4.47 -13.84 -16.16
CA ARG A 218 3.61 -13.51 -17.29
C ARG A 218 2.66 -12.35 -17.02
N SER A 219 2.39 -12.07 -15.74
CA SER A 219 1.47 -11.04 -15.31
C SER A 219 2.22 -9.75 -15.00
N ARG A 220 1.70 -8.60 -15.46
CA ARG A 220 2.19 -7.28 -15.06
C ARG A 220 1.56 -6.75 -13.77
N ARG A 221 0.73 -7.56 -13.12
CA ARG A 221 0.01 -7.21 -11.90
C ARG A 221 0.89 -7.44 -10.67
N GLN A 222 0.61 -6.70 -9.62
CA GLN A 222 1.12 -6.97 -8.29
C GLN A 222 0.45 -8.24 -7.73
N TRP A 223 1.18 -8.99 -6.92
CA TRP A 223 0.72 -10.22 -6.33
C TRP A 223 0.61 -10.07 -4.83
N LEU A 224 -0.54 -10.45 -4.28
CA LEU A 224 -0.76 -10.53 -2.86
C LEU A 224 -0.85 -12.00 -2.44
N LEU A 225 0.06 -12.40 -1.55
CA LEU A 225 0.18 -13.75 -1.03
C LEU A 225 0.09 -13.74 0.51
N PRO A 226 -0.20 -14.89 1.15
CA PRO A 226 0.04 -15.04 2.57
C PRO A 226 1.54 -14.82 2.88
N GLU A 227 1.84 -14.15 3.99
CA GLU A 227 3.23 -13.92 4.44
C GLU A 227 4.08 -15.22 4.42
N ASP A 228 3.51 -16.31 4.93
CA ASP A 228 4.16 -17.62 4.97
C ASP A 228 4.48 -18.19 3.57
N ASN A 229 3.71 -17.82 2.54
CA ASN A 229 4.04 -18.16 1.16
C ASN A 229 5.17 -17.29 0.61
N LEU A 230 5.17 -15.98 0.91
CA LEU A 230 6.23 -15.08 0.48
C LEU A 230 7.58 -15.45 1.10
N CYS A 231 7.63 -15.76 2.40
CA CYS A 231 8.85 -16.24 3.05
C CYS A 231 9.38 -17.51 2.36
N ALA A 232 8.50 -18.50 2.11
CA ALA A 232 8.90 -19.74 1.43
C ALA A 232 9.43 -19.50 0.00
N LEU A 233 8.90 -18.52 -0.72
CA LEU A 233 9.42 -18.13 -2.04
C LEU A 233 10.80 -17.50 -1.94
N ARG A 234 11.00 -16.58 -1.00
CA ARG A 234 12.31 -15.93 -0.77
C ARG A 234 13.39 -16.92 -0.36
N ASP A 235 13.03 -17.91 0.46
CA ASP A 235 13.95 -18.96 0.90
C ASP A 235 14.34 -19.94 -0.23
N SER A 236 13.55 -20.00 -1.31
CA SER A 236 13.75 -20.94 -2.41
C SER A 236 14.75 -20.47 -3.48
N ASN A 237 15.40 -19.31 -3.32
CA ASN A 237 16.24 -18.63 -4.32
C ASN A 237 15.54 -18.36 -5.67
N GLU A 238 14.22 -18.55 -5.76
CA GLU A 238 13.44 -18.02 -6.86
C GLU A 238 13.40 -16.48 -6.73
N PRO A 239 13.65 -15.71 -7.81
CA PRO A 239 13.56 -14.26 -7.74
C PRO A 239 12.10 -13.87 -7.47
N ALA A 240 11.78 -13.64 -6.20
CA ALA A 240 10.55 -12.97 -5.82
C ALA A 240 10.62 -11.57 -6.43
N SER A 241 9.85 -11.33 -7.49
CA SER A 241 9.74 -10.02 -8.11
C SER A 241 9.36 -8.97 -7.06
N ASP A 242 9.86 -7.74 -7.21
CA ASP A 242 9.47 -6.58 -6.38
C ASP A 242 7.94 -6.32 -6.40
N SER A 243 7.21 -6.98 -7.29
CA SER A 243 5.76 -6.94 -7.40
C SER A 243 5.01 -7.97 -6.53
N VAL A 244 5.66 -8.64 -5.56
CA VAL A 244 5.02 -9.64 -4.67
C VAL A 244 5.01 -9.18 -3.22
N TYR A 245 3.81 -9.15 -2.63
CA TYR A 245 3.53 -8.68 -1.28
C TYR A 245 2.99 -9.79 -0.39
N GLY A 246 3.40 -9.78 0.88
CA GLY A 246 2.99 -10.72 1.90
C GLY A 246 2.06 -10.05 2.91
N ALA A 247 0.91 -10.66 3.17
CA ALA A 247 -0.03 -10.20 4.18
C ALA A 247 -0.31 -11.29 5.22
N ARG A 248 -0.36 -10.91 6.50
CA ARG A 248 -0.69 -11.80 7.62
C ARG A 248 -2.15 -11.66 8.03
N PHE A 249 -2.72 -10.47 7.89
CA PHE A 249 -4.11 -10.17 8.22
C PHE A 249 -4.83 -9.50 7.05
N LEU A 250 -6.16 -9.61 7.04
CA LEU A 250 -7.00 -8.98 6.02
C LEU A 250 -6.86 -7.45 6.00
N ALA A 251 -6.57 -6.84 7.15
CA ALA A 251 -6.28 -5.40 7.23
C ALA A 251 -5.04 -5.03 6.38
N ASP A 252 -3.93 -5.75 6.56
CA ASP A 252 -2.70 -5.55 5.78
C ASP A 252 -2.97 -5.69 4.28
N ALA A 253 -3.76 -6.70 3.89
CA ALA A 253 -4.15 -6.94 2.50
C ALA A 253 -4.90 -5.75 1.88
N VAL A 254 -5.86 -5.16 2.62
CA VAL A 254 -6.60 -3.97 2.17
C VAL A 254 -5.66 -2.79 2.00
N THR A 255 -4.76 -2.57 2.96
CA THR A 255 -3.72 -1.52 2.91
C THR A 255 -2.86 -1.67 1.66
N TYR A 256 -2.32 -2.86 1.39
CA TYR A 256 -1.51 -3.08 0.19
C TYR A 256 -2.27 -2.79 -1.10
N ILE A 257 -3.52 -3.26 -1.21
CA ILE A 257 -4.30 -3.11 -2.44
C ILE A 257 -4.68 -1.66 -2.69
N ARG A 258 -5.15 -0.94 -1.67
CA ARG A 258 -5.50 0.48 -1.80
C ARG A 258 -4.27 1.34 -2.08
N GLU A 259 -3.14 1.02 -1.48
CA GLU A 259 -2.07 2.02 -1.28
C GLU A 259 -0.72 1.63 -1.88
N LYS A 260 -0.60 0.43 -2.45
CA LYS A 260 0.68 -0.16 -2.88
C LYS A 260 1.73 -0.26 -1.77
N GLY A 261 1.32 -0.21 -0.51
CA GLY A 261 2.12 -0.63 0.65
C GLY A 261 3.10 0.39 1.23
N VAL A 262 2.90 1.69 0.99
CA VAL A 262 3.70 2.89 1.41
C VAL A 262 4.01 3.69 0.14
N GLN A 263 3.54 4.94 0.08
CA GLN A 263 3.85 5.82 -1.04
C GLN A 263 5.19 6.52 -0.78
N GLU A 264 6.22 6.09 -1.50
CA GLU A 264 7.47 6.85 -1.60
C GLU A 264 7.14 8.21 -2.25
N LYS A 265 7.35 9.29 -1.50
CA LYS A 265 7.10 10.65 -1.96
C LYS A 265 8.40 11.43 -1.96
N ASN A 266 8.63 12.20 -3.02
CA ASN A 266 9.69 13.20 -3.01
C ASN A 266 9.23 14.35 -2.12
N PHE A 267 9.92 14.53 -1.01
CA PHE A 267 9.71 15.65 -0.10
C PHE A 267 10.80 16.69 -0.33
N ASP A 268 10.42 17.96 -0.21
CA ASP A 268 11.40 19.05 -0.14
C ASP A 268 12.06 19.06 1.24
N PHE A 269 13.34 19.42 1.30
CA PHE A 269 14.01 19.60 2.58
C PHE A 269 13.37 20.79 3.33
N PRO A 270 12.94 20.62 4.60
CA PRO A 270 12.27 21.67 5.35
C PRO A 270 13.16 22.91 5.50
N GLN A 271 12.75 24.04 4.91
CA GLN A 271 13.55 25.28 4.95
C GLN A 271 13.47 26.00 6.30
N THR A 272 12.37 25.82 7.03
CA THR A 272 12.15 26.44 8.34
C THR A 272 11.49 25.46 9.29
N VAL A 273 12.10 25.25 10.46
CA VAL A 273 11.54 24.44 11.54
C VAL A 273 11.45 25.31 12.78
N GLU A 274 10.24 25.56 13.29
CA GLU A 274 10.07 26.36 14.52
C GLU A 274 10.42 25.53 15.75
N VAL A 275 9.90 24.30 15.82
CA VAL A 275 10.14 23.40 16.94
C VAL A 275 10.55 22.03 16.42
N LEU A 276 11.69 21.53 16.89
CA LEU A 276 12.10 20.14 16.71
C LEU A 276 12.00 19.42 18.05
N HIS A 277 11.13 18.43 18.15
CA HIS A 277 11.13 17.50 19.28
C HIS A 277 12.06 16.34 18.98
N GLN A 278 13.04 16.09 19.85
CA GLN A 278 14.02 15.03 19.66
C GLN A 278 14.00 14.06 20.84
N LEU A 279 13.89 12.77 20.51
CA LEU A 279 14.03 11.70 21.49
C LEU A 279 15.52 11.44 21.78
N VAL A 280 15.89 11.45 23.06
CA VAL A 280 17.29 11.24 23.50
C VAL A 280 17.54 9.76 23.74
N GLY A 281 18.56 9.20 23.08
CA GLY A 281 18.99 7.80 23.22
C GLY A 281 20.44 7.67 23.68
N GLY A 282 21.02 6.47 23.53
CA GLY A 282 22.41 6.22 23.93
C GLY A 282 23.47 6.77 22.96
N ALA A 283 23.15 6.92 21.68
CA ALA A 283 24.10 7.35 20.65
C ALA A 283 24.06 8.87 20.45
N ILE A 284 25.13 9.59 20.81
CA ILE A 284 25.17 11.07 20.74
C ILE A 284 25.21 11.61 19.31
N ALA A 285 26.02 11.00 18.42
CA ALA A 285 26.23 11.51 17.06
C ALA A 285 24.92 11.73 16.26
N PRO A 286 23.97 10.76 16.19
CA PRO A 286 22.69 10.99 15.51
C PRO A 286 21.80 12.05 16.19
N GLN A 287 22.03 12.32 17.48
CA GLN A 287 21.29 13.35 18.23
C GLN A 287 21.88 14.75 18.02
N LEU A 288 23.13 14.87 17.54
CA LEU A 288 23.70 16.14 17.12
C LEU A 288 23.44 16.42 15.64
N SER A 289 23.50 15.38 14.79
CA SER A 289 23.44 15.56 13.33
C SER A 289 22.10 16.11 12.85
N VAL A 290 20.98 15.60 13.35
CA VAL A 290 19.65 16.03 12.88
C VAL A 290 19.34 17.49 13.23
N PRO A 291 19.55 17.98 14.48
CA PRO A 291 19.36 19.41 14.77
C PRO A 291 20.35 20.32 14.06
N LEU A 292 21.59 19.87 13.81
CA LEU A 292 22.55 20.63 13.00
C LEU A 292 22.08 20.76 11.55
N LEU A 293 21.56 19.68 10.95
CA LEU A 293 21.02 19.70 9.58
C LEU A 293 19.76 20.57 9.46
N LEU A 294 18.85 20.52 10.44
CA LEU A 294 17.56 21.22 10.36
C LEU A 294 17.62 22.66 10.90
N ASN A 295 18.57 22.96 11.79
CA ASN A 295 18.75 24.23 12.50
C ASN A 295 17.42 24.85 13.00
N PRO A 296 16.67 24.16 13.89
CA PRO A 296 15.36 24.63 14.34
C PRO A 296 15.47 25.85 15.25
N ARG A 297 14.44 26.70 15.29
CA ARG A 297 14.41 27.84 16.24
C ARG A 297 14.39 27.38 17.70
N LYS A 298 13.70 26.27 17.97
CA LYS A 298 13.61 25.63 19.29
C LYS A 298 13.87 24.12 19.17
N LEU A 299 14.73 23.59 20.03
CA LEU A 299 15.00 22.17 20.18
C LEU A 299 14.51 21.69 21.55
N VAL A 300 13.57 20.74 21.57
CA VAL A 300 13.07 20.09 22.79
C VAL A 300 13.67 18.70 22.90
N LEU A 301 14.51 18.48 23.90
CA LEU A 301 15.18 17.21 24.17
C LEU A 301 14.37 16.38 25.17
N TRP A 302 13.73 15.32 24.68
CA TRP A 302 12.97 14.38 25.50
C TRP A 302 13.88 13.26 26.00
N HIS A 303 14.17 13.26 27.29
CA HIS A 303 15.06 12.29 27.92
C HIS A 303 14.33 11.42 28.94
N SER A 304 14.80 10.20 29.13
CA SER A 304 14.43 9.43 30.30
C SER A 304 15.37 9.74 31.46
N GLN A 305 15.12 9.14 32.62
CA GLN A 305 16.07 9.17 33.74
C GLN A 305 17.44 8.62 33.33
N GLN A 306 17.49 7.57 32.49
CA GLN A 306 18.74 6.95 32.05
C GLN A 306 19.51 7.80 31.03
N THR A 307 18.83 8.66 30.26
CA THR A 307 19.46 9.47 29.20
C THR A 307 19.62 10.94 29.57
N ARG A 308 19.44 11.29 30.86
CA ARG A 308 19.49 12.66 31.36
C ARG A 308 20.87 13.31 31.16
N GLU A 309 21.94 12.57 31.44
CA GLU A 309 23.32 13.07 31.25
C GLU A 309 23.63 13.34 29.78
N GLN A 310 23.15 12.48 28.88
CA GLN A 310 23.28 12.65 27.43
C GLN A 310 22.53 13.90 26.95
N ALA A 311 21.32 14.13 27.46
CA ALA A 311 20.55 15.34 27.12
C ALA A 311 21.26 16.62 27.59
N ALA A 312 21.81 16.62 28.81
CA ALA A 312 22.58 17.75 29.34
C ALA A 312 23.87 17.99 28.54
N LEU A 313 24.53 16.91 28.09
CA LEU A 313 25.72 17.01 27.25
C LEU A 313 25.41 17.63 25.87
N ILE A 314 24.30 17.21 25.25
CA ILE A 314 23.82 17.78 23.98
C ILE A 314 23.45 19.26 24.15
N GLU A 315 22.76 19.61 25.24
CA GLU A 315 22.42 21.01 25.55
C GLU A 315 23.66 21.86 25.73
N ALA A 316 24.66 21.38 26.49
CA ALA A 316 25.88 22.11 26.72
C ALA A 316 26.69 22.31 25.43
N PHE A 317 26.67 21.34 24.50
CA PHE A 317 27.24 21.49 23.15
C PHE A 317 26.56 22.65 22.40
N PHE A 318 25.24 22.62 22.24
CA PHE A 318 24.53 23.67 21.49
C PHE A 318 24.61 25.05 22.17
N HIS A 319 24.69 25.13 23.50
CA HIS A 319 24.91 26.39 24.21
C HIS A 319 26.26 27.05 23.91
N ARG A 320 27.31 26.27 23.60
CA ARG A 320 28.62 26.83 23.21
C ARG A 320 28.63 27.37 21.79
N HIS A 321 27.76 26.85 20.92
CA HIS A 321 27.66 27.20 19.50
C HIS A 321 26.55 28.22 19.24
N THR A 322 26.73 29.44 19.78
CA THR A 322 25.74 30.52 19.70
C THR A 322 25.35 30.93 18.27
N GLU A 323 26.23 30.68 17.29
CA GLU A 323 26.01 30.87 15.86
C GLU A 323 24.82 30.07 15.31
N LEU A 324 24.44 28.96 15.95
CA LEU A 324 23.28 28.16 15.56
C LEU A 324 21.96 28.83 15.95
N SER A 325 21.97 29.70 16.97
CA SER A 325 20.77 30.43 17.45
C SER A 325 19.58 29.52 17.84
N ILE A 326 19.84 28.29 18.30
CA ILE A 326 18.83 27.31 18.70
C ILE A 326 18.47 27.51 20.19
N LYS A 327 17.17 27.72 20.49
CA LYS A 327 16.69 27.71 21.88
C LYS A 327 16.48 26.28 22.37
N LEU A 328 17.12 25.89 23.47
CA LEU A 328 17.00 24.54 24.03
C LEU A 328 15.98 24.45 25.18
N GLU A 329 15.36 23.29 25.29
CA GLU A 329 14.53 22.90 26.44
C GLU A 329 14.69 21.40 26.72
N LEU A 330 14.94 21.03 27.97
CA LEU A 330 14.99 19.63 28.40
C LEU A 330 13.66 19.22 29.03
N ARG A 331 13.16 18.05 28.65
CA ARG A 331 11.96 17.46 29.24
C ARG A 331 12.14 15.99 29.54
N GLU A 332 11.63 15.59 30.68
CA GLU A 332 11.62 14.20 31.09
C GLU A 332 10.40 13.46 30.50
N ILE A 333 10.59 12.20 30.11
CA ILE A 333 9.52 11.33 29.61
C ILE A 333 9.64 9.91 30.19
N PRO A 334 8.52 9.27 30.59
CA PRO A 334 8.54 7.92 31.15
C PRO A 334 8.74 6.87 30.04
N SER A 335 10.00 6.64 29.67
CA SER A 335 10.40 5.82 28.53
C SER A 335 10.07 4.33 28.63
N ASN A 336 9.58 3.87 29.79
CA ASN A 336 9.16 2.49 30.05
C ASN A 336 7.63 2.29 30.02
N GLN A 337 6.84 3.35 29.76
CA GLN A 337 5.39 3.30 29.75
C GLN A 337 4.84 3.92 28.46
N LEU A 338 4.58 3.09 27.45
CA LEU A 338 4.13 3.54 26.13
C LEU A 338 2.95 4.52 26.19
N ALA A 339 1.89 4.18 26.93
CA ALA A 339 0.67 4.98 26.98
C ALA A 339 0.89 6.35 27.65
N LEU A 340 1.68 6.41 28.72
CA LEU A 340 1.98 7.66 29.41
C LEU A 340 2.94 8.52 28.60
N CYS A 341 3.94 7.91 27.97
CA CYS A 341 4.85 8.55 27.03
C CYS A 341 4.08 9.21 25.88
N GLU A 342 3.15 8.47 25.27
CA GLU A 342 2.33 8.95 24.16
C GLU A 342 1.39 10.08 24.58
N LEU A 343 0.71 9.96 25.73
CA LEU A 343 -0.15 11.01 26.26
C LEU A 343 0.62 12.31 26.52
N THR A 344 1.80 12.22 27.15
CA THR A 344 2.67 13.38 27.41
C THR A 344 3.10 14.08 26.12
N LEU A 345 3.52 13.31 25.12
CA LEU A 345 3.91 13.87 23.82
C LEU A 345 2.72 14.52 23.12
N ARG A 346 1.57 13.85 23.10
CA ARG A 346 0.35 14.37 22.47
C ARG A 346 -0.10 15.69 23.11
N GLN A 347 -0.02 15.82 24.43
CA GLN A 347 -0.35 17.05 25.14
C GLN A 347 0.58 18.20 24.74
N GLU A 348 1.88 17.95 24.63
CA GLU A 348 2.84 18.99 24.20
C GLU A 348 2.62 19.39 22.74
N PHE A 349 2.45 18.39 21.88
CA PHE A 349 2.26 18.56 20.44
C PHE A 349 0.99 19.34 20.11
N ALA A 350 -0.09 19.16 20.90
CA ALA A 350 -1.37 19.84 20.70
C ALA A 350 -1.27 21.37 20.83
N GLY A 351 -0.26 21.89 21.53
CA GLY A 351 0.01 23.33 21.64
C GLY A 351 0.79 23.92 20.47
N SER A 352 1.20 23.10 19.50
CA SER A 352 2.13 23.48 18.43
C SER A 352 1.43 23.55 17.05
N SER A 353 1.98 24.34 16.15
CA SER A 353 1.51 24.38 14.75
C SER A 353 2.08 23.19 13.98
N ALA A 354 1.20 22.30 13.50
CA ALA A 354 1.60 21.06 12.81
C ALA A 354 2.56 21.29 11.64
N SER A 355 2.35 22.34 10.83
CA SER A 355 3.19 22.66 9.66
C SER A 355 4.57 23.26 10.00
N LYS A 356 4.87 23.48 11.28
CA LYS A 356 6.12 24.13 11.72
C LYS A 356 6.87 23.33 12.79
N THR A 357 6.31 22.19 13.18
CA THR A 357 6.85 21.31 14.20
C THR A 357 7.24 19.99 13.56
N LEU A 358 8.42 19.49 13.92
CA LEU A 358 8.90 18.18 13.49
C LEU A 358 9.24 17.32 14.71
N VAL A 359 9.13 16.00 14.54
CA VAL A 359 9.56 15.03 15.55
C VAL A 359 10.70 14.17 15.00
N ASN A 360 11.87 14.26 15.61
CA ASN A 360 13.02 13.39 15.34
C ASN A 360 12.96 12.12 16.20
N ILE A 361 12.80 10.97 15.56
CA ILE A 361 12.75 9.64 16.20
C ILE A 361 14.03 8.81 16.01
N THR A 362 15.13 9.45 15.59
CA THR A 362 16.42 8.75 15.42
C THR A 362 16.96 8.23 16.76
N GLY A 363 16.74 8.98 17.84
CA GLY A 363 17.13 8.59 19.19
C GLY A 363 15.97 7.98 19.99
N GLY A 364 16.16 7.91 21.31
CA GLY A 364 15.21 7.25 22.21
C GLY A 364 15.26 5.72 22.13
N ASN A 365 14.45 5.07 22.95
CA ASN A 365 14.21 3.64 22.84
C ASN A 365 13.01 3.36 21.92
N ARG A 366 12.79 2.10 21.55
CA ARG A 366 11.67 1.71 20.67
C ARG A 366 10.29 2.14 21.19
N MET A 367 10.08 2.14 22.52
CA MET A 367 8.81 2.57 23.10
C MET A 367 8.59 4.08 22.96
N MET A 368 9.64 4.90 23.15
CA MET A 368 9.57 6.33 22.91
C MET A 368 9.30 6.65 21.44
N GLY A 369 9.99 5.96 20.52
CA GLY A 369 9.76 6.11 19.08
C GLY A 369 8.32 5.77 18.67
N GLN A 370 7.77 4.67 19.20
CA GLN A 370 6.39 4.28 18.95
C GLN A 370 5.37 5.26 19.56
N ALA A 371 5.61 5.74 20.79
CA ALA A 371 4.78 6.77 21.41
C ALA A 371 4.77 8.08 20.61
N ALA A 372 5.94 8.53 20.17
CA ALA A 372 6.09 9.72 19.33
C ALA A 372 5.35 9.59 18.00
N MET A 373 5.42 8.42 17.37
CA MET A 373 4.70 8.15 16.13
C MET A 373 3.19 8.21 16.32
N LEU A 374 2.65 7.61 17.39
CA LEU A 374 1.22 7.66 17.69
C LEU A 374 0.74 9.10 17.98
N ALA A 375 1.51 9.85 18.77
CA ALA A 375 1.18 11.24 19.12
C ALA A 375 1.27 12.16 17.89
N ALA A 376 2.32 12.02 17.07
CA ALA A 376 2.51 12.79 15.86
C ALA A 376 1.39 12.52 14.84
N LYS A 377 1.07 11.24 14.64
CA LYS A 377 -0.05 10.81 13.79
C LYS A 377 -1.38 11.42 14.22
N ALA A 378 -1.69 11.38 15.51
CA ALA A 378 -2.95 11.91 16.05
C ALA A 378 -3.13 13.42 15.80
N LEU A 379 -2.04 14.15 15.56
CA LEU A 379 -2.02 15.61 15.43
C LEU A 379 -1.53 16.10 14.06
N GLY A 380 -1.25 15.19 13.12
CA GLY A 380 -0.74 15.55 11.78
C GLY A 380 0.66 16.14 11.80
N ILE A 381 1.47 15.82 12.80
CA ILE A 381 2.84 16.32 12.89
C ILE A 381 3.75 15.41 12.08
N GLU A 382 4.58 16.03 11.25
CA GLU A 382 5.54 15.32 10.43
C GLU A 382 6.73 14.84 11.27
N MET A 383 7.32 13.73 10.85
CA MET A 383 8.46 13.15 11.54
C MET A 383 9.65 13.05 10.62
N VAL A 384 10.83 13.04 11.24
CA VAL A 384 12.09 12.80 10.56
C VAL A 384 12.85 11.70 11.29
N TYR A 385 13.63 10.93 10.53
CA TYR A 385 14.58 10.00 11.08
C TYR A 385 15.83 9.91 10.22
N ARG A 386 16.93 9.46 10.82
CA ARG A 386 18.19 9.21 10.14
C ARG A 386 18.49 7.73 10.11
N ASP A 387 18.50 7.12 8.93
CA ASP A 387 19.07 5.78 8.74
C ASP A 387 20.55 5.81 9.09
N VAL A 388 21.11 4.77 9.72
CA VAL A 388 22.54 4.69 10.04
C VAL A 388 23.44 4.74 8.79
N ASN A 389 22.94 4.30 7.63
CA ASN A 389 23.72 4.19 6.39
C ASN A 389 23.45 5.31 5.37
N ALA A 390 22.54 6.25 5.66
CA ALA A 390 22.25 7.32 4.70
C ALA A 390 23.45 8.27 4.50
N PRO A 391 23.54 9.01 3.38
CA PRO A 391 24.52 10.07 3.16
C PRO A 391 24.42 11.21 4.20
N PRO A 392 25.51 11.96 4.44
CA PRO A 392 25.58 13.01 5.47
C PRO A 392 24.43 14.03 5.50
N ASN A 393 23.96 14.45 4.32
CA ASN A 393 22.92 15.47 4.16
C ASN A 393 21.52 14.89 3.92
N GLN A 394 21.32 13.59 4.19
CA GLN A 394 20.06 12.91 3.93
C GLN A 394 19.34 12.54 5.23
N LEU A 395 18.04 12.81 5.27
CA LEU A 395 17.11 12.32 6.27
C LEU A 395 15.97 11.58 5.55
N GLU A 396 15.19 10.83 6.31
CA GLU A 396 13.89 10.37 5.87
C GLU A 396 12.79 11.15 6.58
N MET A 397 11.79 11.54 5.81
CA MET A 397 10.62 12.27 6.24
C MET A 397 9.41 11.35 6.23
N ILE A 398 8.56 11.48 7.23
CA ILE A 398 7.34 10.71 7.42
C ILE A 398 6.19 11.69 7.63
N VAL A 399 5.15 11.59 6.81
CA VAL A 399 3.93 12.43 6.90
C VAL A 399 2.70 11.53 7.05
N PHE A 400 1.78 11.96 7.91
CA PHE A 400 0.50 11.29 8.13
C PHE A 400 -0.60 12.08 7.41
N ASP A 401 -1.23 11.46 6.40
CA ASP A 401 -2.37 12.09 5.72
C ASP A 401 -3.63 12.00 6.60
N HIS A 402 -4.44 13.06 6.62
CA HIS A 402 -5.61 13.25 7.50
C HIS A 402 -6.91 12.61 6.97
N GLN A 403 -6.81 11.63 6.07
CA GLN A 403 -7.96 10.91 5.53
C GLN A 403 -8.33 9.72 6.44
N PRO A 404 -9.59 9.23 6.40
CA PRO A 404 -10.12 8.23 7.35
C PRO A 404 -9.36 6.90 7.45
N ILE A 405 -8.38 6.68 6.58
CA ILE A 405 -7.55 5.49 6.53
C ILE A 405 -6.11 5.97 6.32
N ASP A 406 -5.49 6.41 7.42
CA ASP A 406 -4.27 7.21 7.41
C ASP A 406 -3.10 6.46 6.76
N LEU A 407 -2.67 6.97 5.61
CA LEU A 407 -1.46 6.55 4.95
C LEU A 407 -0.24 7.20 5.57
N ILE A 408 0.79 6.38 5.84
CA ILE A 408 2.13 6.89 6.12
C ILE A 408 2.80 7.14 4.77
N GLN A 409 3.04 8.40 4.44
CA GLN A 409 3.92 8.79 3.33
C GLN A 409 5.34 8.85 3.88
N ASN A 410 6.29 8.20 3.23
CA ASN A 410 7.70 8.30 3.59
C ASN A 410 8.56 8.66 2.37
N GLY A 411 9.73 9.22 2.61
CA GLY A 411 10.62 9.56 1.52
C GLY A 411 11.89 10.23 2.00
N LYS A 412 12.89 10.21 1.14
CA LYS A 412 14.21 10.80 1.42
C LYS A 412 14.16 12.30 1.16
N ILE A 413 14.67 13.08 2.11
CA ILE A 413 14.95 14.51 1.95
C ILE A 413 16.47 14.71 1.99
N THR A 414 16.97 15.64 1.16
CA THR A 414 18.41 15.93 1.10
C THR A 414 18.63 17.44 1.15
N GLY A 415 19.43 17.91 2.10
CA GLY A 415 19.67 19.34 2.33
C GLY A 415 20.35 19.63 3.66
N SER A 416 20.55 20.91 3.95
CA SER A 416 21.09 21.40 5.22
C SER A 416 20.72 22.88 5.41
N ASN A 417 20.21 23.22 6.59
CA ASN A 417 19.98 24.59 7.05
C ASN A 417 21.10 25.06 8.00
N CYS A 418 22.17 24.28 8.17
CA CYS A 418 23.25 24.60 9.10
C CYS A 418 23.97 25.89 8.67
N PRO A 419 23.94 26.97 9.47
CA PRO A 419 24.56 28.25 9.10
C PRO A 419 26.10 28.18 9.07
N CYS A 420 26.67 27.14 9.66
CA CYS A 420 28.09 26.90 9.81
C CYS A 420 28.49 25.50 9.33
N SER A 421 27.90 25.06 8.21
CA SER A 421 28.11 23.72 7.65
C SER A 421 29.59 23.34 7.47
N ASP A 422 30.45 24.29 7.15
CA ASP A 422 31.90 24.06 6.96
C ASP A 422 32.66 23.77 8.26
N LEU A 423 32.10 24.19 9.40
CA LEU A 423 32.66 23.93 10.73
C LEU A 423 32.21 22.58 11.28
N VAL A 424 31.18 21.96 10.71
CA VAL A 424 30.70 20.66 11.21
C VAL A 424 31.53 19.55 10.57
N ASN A 425 32.07 18.66 11.41
CA ASN A 425 32.73 17.47 10.93
C ASN A 425 31.71 16.37 10.62
N TRP A 426 31.03 16.52 9.49
CA TRP A 426 29.96 15.62 9.05
C TRP A 426 30.42 14.16 9.00
N ASP A 427 31.60 13.88 8.45
CA ASP A 427 32.13 12.51 8.34
C ASP A 427 32.19 11.80 9.69
N GLU A 428 32.65 12.49 10.75
CA GLU A 428 32.71 11.93 12.11
C GLU A 428 31.32 11.80 12.77
N LEU A 429 30.40 12.73 12.50
CA LEU A 429 29.01 12.64 12.99
C LEU A 429 28.28 11.43 12.40
N PHE A 430 28.68 10.97 11.22
CA PHE A 430 28.07 9.82 10.53
C PHE A 430 28.91 8.54 10.63
N ALA A 431 30.13 8.60 11.15
CA ALA A 431 30.92 7.42 11.47
C ALA A 431 30.37 6.73 12.72
N TYR A 432 30.01 5.44 12.62
CA TYR A 432 29.58 4.66 13.77
C TYR A 432 30.68 4.64 14.84
N SER A 433 30.40 5.28 15.98
CA SER A 433 31.24 5.24 17.17
C SER A 433 30.36 4.89 18.36
N PRO A 434 30.58 3.75 19.04
CA PRO A 434 29.84 3.44 20.25
C PRO A 434 30.08 4.53 21.31
N PRO A 435 29.05 4.92 22.07
CA PRO A 435 29.16 5.96 23.08
C PRO A 435 30.19 5.56 24.13
N ARG A 436 31.17 6.43 24.39
CA ARG A 436 32.05 6.30 25.55
C ARG A 436 31.34 6.90 26.77
N PRO A 437 31.24 6.16 27.89
CA PRO A 437 30.76 6.74 29.15
C PRO A 437 31.65 7.91 29.57
N GLY A 438 31.04 9.00 30.06
CA GLY A 438 31.78 10.16 30.58
C GLY A 438 32.31 11.13 29.53
N ALA A 439 31.77 11.13 28.31
CA ALA A 439 32.16 12.08 27.29
C ALA A 439 31.92 13.54 27.74
N SER A 440 32.91 14.42 27.54
CA SER A 440 32.78 15.84 27.84
C SER A 440 32.37 16.66 26.62
N VAL A 441 31.90 17.89 26.83
CA VAL A 441 31.54 18.80 25.72
C VAL A 441 32.77 19.11 24.87
N GLU A 442 33.94 19.28 25.49
CA GLU A 442 35.21 19.54 24.80
C GLU A 442 35.60 18.38 23.88
N GLU A 443 35.33 17.14 24.28
CA GLU A 443 35.58 15.96 23.45
C GLU A 443 34.64 15.91 22.25
N LEU A 444 33.37 16.29 22.44
CA LEU A 444 32.41 16.40 21.34
C LEU A 444 32.80 17.52 20.37
N GLU A 445 33.19 18.69 20.87
CA GLU A 445 33.67 19.81 20.06
C GLU A 445 34.89 19.40 19.25
N LYS A 446 35.91 18.81 19.88
CA LYS A 446 37.13 18.35 19.19
C LYS A 446 36.83 17.36 18.06
N LYS A 447 35.81 16.52 18.23
CA LYS A 447 35.46 15.47 17.27
C LYS A 447 34.55 15.98 16.15
N TYR A 448 33.51 16.72 16.51
CA TYR A 448 32.40 17.07 15.62
C TYR A 448 32.42 18.53 15.14
N TRP A 449 33.28 19.37 15.72
CA TRP A 449 33.42 20.79 15.38
C TRP A 449 34.87 21.11 14.96
N ARG A 450 35.03 21.57 13.72
CA ARG A 450 36.31 22.02 13.18
C ARG A 450 36.60 23.41 13.73
N HIS A 451 37.71 23.56 14.43
CA HIS A 451 38.17 24.90 14.82
C HIS A 451 38.56 25.68 13.56
N LYS A 452 38.08 26.93 13.45
CA LYS A 452 38.66 27.87 12.48
C LYS A 452 40.15 28.04 12.84
N PRO A 453 41.06 28.01 11.85
CA PRO A 453 42.48 28.24 12.09
C PRO A 453 42.73 29.61 12.72
#